data_AF-A0A537GLY1-F1
#
_entry.id   AF-A0A537GLY1-F1
#
_cell.length_a   1.000
_cell.length_b   1.000
_cell.length_c   1.000
_cell.angle_alpha   90.00
_cell.angle_beta   90.00
_cell.angle_gamma   90.00
#
_symmetry.space_group_name_H-M   'P 1'
#
loop_
_entity.id
_entity.type
_entity.pdbx_description
1 polymer ?
#
loop_
_entity_poly.entity_id
_entity_poly.type
_entity_poly.pdbx_seq_one_letter_code
_entity_poly.pdbx_strand_id
1 'polypeptide(L)'
;MTLPQREDFVYVKCGADILINGLKTDLRAEARCPLCGNVTLFQIDNRRIKDLTPRDPTLHVVELELGSGRMGIKCESTHIFDKKDCLAKWLSTYTGKPGLVISLPEYMDSLNQRLPKNVSPT
;
A
#
# COMPACT_ATOMS: atom_id res chain seq x y z
N MET A 1 -33.28 14.27 -1.16
CA MET A 1 -32.36 13.24 -1.67
C MET A 1 -31.33 12.99 -0.58
N THR A 2 -31.58 12.00 0.26
CA THR A 2 -30.69 11.60 1.37
C THR A 2 -29.52 10.84 0.77
N LEU A 3 -28.30 11.36 0.94
CA LEU A 3 -27.09 10.58 0.66
C LEU A 3 -27.20 9.29 1.48
N PRO A 4 -27.02 8.10 0.88
CA PRO A 4 -26.96 6.88 1.67
C PRO A 4 -25.86 7.08 2.72
N GLN A 5 -26.17 6.78 3.98
CA GLN A 5 -25.19 6.80 5.06
C GLN A 5 -24.00 5.98 4.60
N ARG A 6 -22.84 6.63 4.49
CA ARG A 6 -21.57 6.00 4.13
C ARG A 6 -21.11 5.17 5.33
N GLU A 7 -21.72 4.01 5.51
CA GLU A 7 -21.32 3.07 6.54
C GLU A 7 -19.89 2.56 6.24
N ASP A 8 -18.99 2.84 7.19
CA ASP A 8 -17.66 2.28 7.44
C ASP A 8 -16.48 2.56 6.48
N PHE A 9 -16.18 3.84 6.21
CA PHE A 9 -14.85 4.21 5.70
C PHE A 9 -13.83 4.35 6.83
N VAL A 10 -12.77 3.53 6.80
CA VAL A 10 -11.60 3.67 7.68
C VAL A 10 -10.47 4.36 6.92
N TYR A 11 -9.96 5.46 7.47
CA TYR A 11 -8.80 6.16 6.94
C TYR A 11 -7.52 5.58 7.54
N VAL A 12 -6.51 5.34 6.69
CA VAL A 12 -5.18 4.87 7.08
C VAL A 12 -4.12 5.90 6.70
N LYS A 13 -2.89 5.76 7.23
CA LYS A 13 -1.88 6.81 7.10
C LYS A 13 -1.19 6.86 5.74
N CYS A 14 -1.00 5.71 5.09
CA CYS A 14 -0.29 5.64 3.82
C CYS A 14 -0.63 4.39 2.99
N GLY A 15 -0.09 4.31 1.77
CA GLY A 15 -0.37 3.20 0.84
C GLY A 15 0.06 1.82 1.37
N ALA A 16 1.18 1.74 2.09
CA ALA A 16 1.61 0.47 2.69
C ALA A 16 0.71 0.04 3.86
N ASP A 17 0.14 0.98 4.63
CA ASP A 17 -0.82 0.64 5.69
C ASP A 17 -2.06 -0.06 5.12
N ILE A 18 -2.53 0.33 3.93
CA ILE A 18 -3.64 -0.36 3.26
C ILE A 18 -3.28 -1.85 3.06
N LEU A 19 -2.09 -2.11 2.51
CA LEU A 19 -1.63 -3.46 2.20
C LEU A 19 -1.38 -4.30 3.46
N ILE A 20 -0.83 -3.69 4.52
CA ILE A 20 -0.64 -4.33 5.82
C ILE A 20 -1.97 -4.70 6.48
N ASN A 21 -2.98 -3.81 6.41
CA ASN A 21 -4.33 -4.14 6.91
C ASN A 21 -4.97 -5.26 6.09
N GLY A 22 -4.72 -5.32 4.79
CA GLY A 22 -5.14 -6.40 3.90
C GLY A 22 -4.57 -7.78 4.22
N LEU A 23 -3.53 -7.88 5.07
CA LEU A 23 -3.06 -9.18 5.58
C LEU A 23 -4.03 -9.79 6.60
N LYS A 24 -4.80 -8.95 7.28
CA LYS A 24 -5.66 -9.32 8.42
C LYS A 24 -7.12 -9.48 8.04
N THR A 25 -7.59 -8.69 7.07
CA THR A 25 -8.97 -8.68 6.62
C THR A 25 -9.04 -8.40 5.13
N ASP A 26 -10.04 -8.97 4.49
CA ASP A 26 -10.41 -8.57 3.14
C ASP A 26 -10.94 -7.13 3.17
N LEU A 27 -10.60 -6.34 2.15
CA LEU A 27 -10.97 -4.93 2.11
C LEU A 27 -11.05 -4.38 0.68
N ARG A 28 -11.80 -3.28 0.54
CA ARG A 28 -11.78 -2.43 -0.65
C ARG A 28 -11.02 -1.16 -0.32
N ALA A 29 -10.14 -0.73 -1.23
CA ALA A 29 -9.21 0.35 -0.99
C ALA A 29 -9.30 1.43 -2.06
N GLU A 30 -9.14 2.68 -1.61
CA GLU A 30 -8.92 3.86 -2.43
C GLU A 30 -7.57 4.47 -2.04
N ALA A 31 -6.74 4.78 -3.03
CA ALA A 31 -5.53 5.58 -2.83
C ALA A 31 -5.46 6.70 -3.86
N ARG A 32 -5.08 7.91 -3.43
CA ARG A 32 -4.92 9.06 -4.32
C ARG A 32 -3.46 9.31 -4.62
N CYS A 33 -3.15 9.46 -5.90
CA CYS A 33 -1.82 9.87 -6.34
C CYS A 33 -1.50 11.26 -5.79
N PRO A 34 -0.39 11.44 -5.04
CA PRO A 34 -0.09 12.72 -4.40
C PRO A 34 0.25 13.83 -5.39
N LEU A 35 0.53 13.48 -6.66
CA LEU A 35 0.96 14.44 -7.68
C LEU A 35 -0.19 14.91 -8.59
N CYS A 36 -1.06 14.00 -9.04
CA CYS A 36 -2.12 14.30 -10.00
C CYS A 36 -3.54 14.18 -9.42
N GLY A 37 -3.69 13.63 -8.21
CA GLY A 37 -4.98 13.44 -7.54
C GLY A 37 -5.83 12.29 -8.09
N ASN A 38 -5.38 11.61 -9.15
CA ASN A 38 -6.08 10.43 -9.69
C ASN A 38 -6.20 9.33 -8.64
N VAL A 39 -7.28 8.57 -8.76
CA VAL A 39 -7.64 7.53 -7.82
C VAL A 39 -7.20 6.17 -8.34
N THR A 40 -6.52 5.41 -7.47
CA THR A 40 -6.29 3.98 -7.60
C THR A 40 -7.29 3.25 -6.72
N LEU A 41 -8.10 2.37 -7.31
CA LEU A 41 -9.05 1.49 -6.65
C LEU A 41 -8.55 0.05 -6.75
N PHE A 42 -8.71 -0.71 -5.67
CA PHE A 42 -8.40 -2.14 -5.64
C PHE A 42 -9.12 -2.84 -4.50
N GLN A 43 -9.17 -4.17 -4.58
CA GLN A 43 -9.62 -5.02 -3.49
C GLN A 43 -8.47 -5.90 -3.03
N ILE A 44 -8.49 -6.29 -1.76
CA ILE A 44 -7.61 -7.31 -1.21
C ILE A 44 -8.52 -8.43 -0.75
N ASP A 45 -8.45 -9.57 -1.44
CA ASP A 45 -9.23 -10.76 -1.12
C ASP A 45 -8.26 -11.91 -0.85
N ASN A 46 -8.36 -12.53 0.33
CA ASN A 46 -7.48 -13.59 0.77
C ASN A 46 -6.00 -13.22 0.57
N ARG A 47 -5.63 -12.02 1.02
CA ARG A 47 -4.28 -11.43 0.94
C ARG A 47 -3.72 -11.30 -0.48
N ARG A 48 -4.58 -11.19 -1.50
CA ARG A 48 -4.20 -10.95 -2.90
C ARG A 48 -4.90 -9.73 -3.45
N ILE A 49 -4.19 -8.95 -4.25
CA ILE A 49 -4.73 -7.78 -4.94
C ILE A 49 -5.67 -8.23 -6.07
N LYS A 50 -6.86 -7.62 -6.13
CA LYS A 50 -7.92 -7.82 -7.13
C LYS A 50 -8.44 -6.48 -7.64
N ASP A 51 -9.04 -6.52 -8.83
CA ASP A 51 -9.72 -5.39 -9.47
C ASP A 51 -8.91 -4.07 -9.50
N LEU A 52 -7.59 -4.19 -9.67
CA LEU A 52 -6.65 -3.07 -9.62
C LEU A 52 -6.87 -2.12 -10.81
N THR A 53 -7.28 -0.88 -10.49
CA THR A 53 -7.56 0.17 -11.48
C THR A 53 -6.94 1.50 -11.02
N PRO A 54 -6.04 2.14 -11.78
CA PRO A 54 -5.51 1.70 -13.07
C PRO A 54 -4.70 0.40 -12.95
N ARG A 55 -4.35 -0.22 -14.08
CA ARG A 55 -3.77 -1.58 -14.11
C ARG A 55 -2.40 -1.68 -13.43
N ASP A 56 -1.56 -0.65 -13.59
CA ASP A 56 -0.15 -0.69 -13.16
C ASP A 56 0.23 0.49 -12.23
N PRO A 57 -0.45 0.66 -11.08
CA PRO A 57 -0.06 1.65 -10.10
C PRO A 57 1.24 1.18 -9.40
N THR A 58 2.05 2.15 -8.98
CA THR A 58 3.35 1.88 -8.38
C THR A 58 3.40 2.41 -6.96
N LEU A 59 3.91 1.61 -6.04
CA LEU A 59 4.17 1.99 -4.66
C LEU A 59 5.62 2.46 -4.53
N HIS A 60 5.83 3.64 -3.97
CA HIS A 60 7.08 3.98 -3.30
C HIS A 60 6.89 3.70 -1.81
N VAL A 61 7.73 2.87 -1.20
CA VAL A 61 7.65 2.51 0.22
C VAL A 61 8.99 2.68 0.91
N VAL A 62 8.99 3.34 2.06
CA VAL A 62 10.19 3.49 2.90
C VAL A 62 10.01 2.64 4.15
N GLU A 63 10.70 1.51 4.17
CA GLU A 63 10.77 0.62 5.32
C GLU A 63 11.93 1.05 6.25
N LEU A 64 11.72 0.95 7.55
CA LEU A 64 12.68 1.29 8.59
C LEU A 64 12.88 0.07 9.50
N GLU A 65 14.11 -0.37 9.69
CA GLU A 65 14.40 -1.37 10.72
C GLU A 65 14.27 -0.72 12.10
N LEU A 66 13.34 -1.26 12.92
CA LEU A 66 13.08 -0.78 14.28
C LEU A 66 13.77 -1.64 15.34
N GLY A 67 14.56 -2.64 14.92
CA GLY A 67 15.22 -3.62 15.78
C GLY A 67 14.39 -4.88 16.03
N SER A 68 15.04 -5.97 16.44
CA SER A 68 14.43 -7.27 16.76
C SER A 68 13.52 -7.84 15.66
N GLY A 69 13.90 -7.66 14.39
CA GLY A 69 13.12 -8.11 13.23
C GLY A 69 11.83 -7.33 12.98
N ARG A 70 11.59 -6.22 13.70
CA ARG A 70 10.44 -5.35 13.48
C ARG A 70 10.76 -4.33 12.39
N MET A 71 9.85 -4.20 11.43
CA MET A 71 9.91 -3.16 10.41
C MET A 71 8.82 -2.12 10.65
N GLY A 72 9.21 -0.85 10.56
CA GLY A 72 8.33 0.30 10.52
C GLY A 72 8.18 0.82 9.10
N ILE A 73 7.12 1.58 8.86
CA ILE A 73 6.90 2.30 7.60
C ILE A 73 6.98 3.80 7.88
N LYS A 74 7.74 4.52 7.06
CA LYS A 74 7.69 5.98 7.04
C LYS A 74 6.56 6.44 6.11
N CYS A 75 5.38 6.68 6.68
CA CYS A 75 4.17 6.94 5.91
C CYS A 75 4.21 8.26 5.13
N GLU A 76 4.88 9.30 5.64
CA GLU A 76 5.04 10.59 4.96
C GLU A 76 5.87 10.49 3.68
N SER A 77 6.50 9.35 3.44
CA SER A 77 7.31 9.06 2.26
C SER A 77 6.84 7.80 1.55
N THR A 78 5.66 7.29 1.88
CA THR A 78 5.10 6.05 1.31
C THR A 78 3.80 6.35 0.56
N HIS A 79 3.84 6.25 -0.77
CA HIS A 79 2.74 6.70 -1.63
C HIS A 79 2.48 5.72 -2.77
N ILE A 80 1.20 5.63 -3.16
CA ILE A 80 0.77 4.95 -4.38
C ILE A 80 0.63 6.01 -5.47
N PHE A 81 1.27 5.76 -6.61
CA PHE A 81 1.18 6.58 -7.81
C PHE A 81 0.38 5.82 -8.86
N ASP A 82 -0.57 6.51 -9.51
CA ASP A 82 -1.40 5.94 -10.57
C ASP A 82 -0.60 5.66 -11.86
N LYS A 83 0.48 6.42 -12.08
CA LYS A 83 1.34 6.37 -13.28
C LYS A 83 2.82 6.45 -12.93
N LYS A 84 3.66 5.77 -13.72
CA LYS A 84 5.12 5.81 -13.61
C LYS A 84 5.69 7.23 -13.76
N ASP A 85 5.14 8.03 -14.66
CA ASP A 85 5.57 9.42 -14.86
C ASP A 85 5.33 10.27 -13.61
N CYS A 86 4.24 9.99 -12.88
CA CYS A 86 3.95 10.70 -11.64
C CYS A 86 4.99 10.37 -10.56
N LEU A 87 5.34 9.09 -10.42
CA LEU A 87 6.42 8.65 -9.54
C LEU A 87 7.76 9.30 -9.94
N ALA A 88 8.13 9.27 -11.22
CA ALA A 88 9.40 9.82 -11.69
C ALA A 88 9.52 11.32 -11.40
N LYS A 89 8.45 12.08 -11.66
CA LYS A 89 8.39 13.53 -11.36
C LYS A 89 8.42 13.80 -9.85
N TRP A 90 7.79 12.96 -9.03
CA TRP A 90 7.87 13.11 -7.58
C TRP A 90 9.30 12.81 -7.10
N LEU A 91 9.91 11.71 -7.56
CA LEU A 91 11.28 11.30 -7.21
C LEU A 91 12.32 12.35 -7.59
N SER A 92 12.16 13.10 -8.68
CA SER A 92 13.11 14.15 -9.07
C SER A 92 13.18 15.32 -8.08
N THR A 93 12.19 15.46 -7.20
CA THR A 93 12.12 16.51 -6.17
C THR A 93 12.20 15.97 -4.75
N TYR A 94 12.16 14.64 -4.60
CA TYR A 94 12.12 13.98 -3.31
C TYR A 94 13.51 13.94 -2.66
N THR A 95 13.64 14.56 -1.50
CA THR A 95 14.90 14.65 -0.72
C THR A 95 14.90 13.76 0.53
N GLY A 96 13.92 12.87 0.66
CA GLY A 96 13.78 11.99 1.82
C GLY A 96 14.65 10.73 1.73
N LYS A 97 14.35 9.76 2.60
CA LYS A 97 15.06 8.47 2.63
C LYS A 97 14.79 7.68 1.34
N PRO A 98 15.78 6.95 0.81
CA PRO A 98 15.54 6.02 -0.29
C PRO A 98 14.43 5.03 0.07
N GLY A 99 13.53 4.79 -0.87
CA GLY A 99 12.47 3.80 -0.75
C GLY A 99 12.55 2.76 -1.85
N LEU A 100 11.83 1.66 -1.65
CA LEU A 100 11.60 0.65 -2.66
C LEU A 100 10.49 1.14 -3.61
N VAL A 101 10.74 1.02 -4.91
CA VAL A 101 9.73 1.19 -5.96
C VAL A 101 9.26 -0.19 -6.41
N ILE A 102 8.00 -0.50 -6.19
CA ILE A 102 7.44 -1.85 -6.34
C ILE A 102 5.97 -1.79 -6.74
N SER A 103 5.45 -2.81 -7.44
CA SER A 103 4.00 -2.89 -7.68
C SER A 103 3.24 -3.29 -6.41
N LEU A 104 1.94 -2.99 -6.36
CA LEU A 104 1.10 -3.36 -5.21
C LEU A 104 1.03 -4.90 -5.03
N PRO A 105 0.85 -5.72 -6.08
CA PRO A 105 0.88 -7.18 -5.94
C PRO A 105 2.23 -7.71 -5.43
N GLU A 106 3.36 -7.23 -5.97
CA GLU A 106 4.69 -7.70 -5.54
C GLU A 106 4.96 -7.34 -4.07
N TYR A 107 4.54 -6.15 -3.62
CA TYR A 107 4.70 -5.78 -2.21
C TYR A 107 3.79 -6.63 -1.31
N MET A 108 2.55 -6.90 -1.72
CA MET A 108 1.65 -7.81 -1.00
C MET A 108 2.24 -9.23 -0.90
N ASP A 109 2.84 -9.74 -1.98
CA ASP A 109 3.51 -11.04 -1.98
C ASP A 109 4.72 -11.05 -1.02
N SER A 110 5.50 -9.97 -0.98
CA SER A 110 6.59 -9.81 -0.01
C SER A 110 6.07 -9.82 1.42
N LEU A 111 4.97 -9.11 1.71
CA LEU A 111 4.32 -9.11 3.02
C LEU A 111 3.84 -10.51 3.43
N ASN A 112 3.24 -11.25 2.50
CA ASN A 112 2.80 -12.62 2.74
C ASN A 112 3.95 -13.57 3.11
N GLN A 113 5.12 -13.42 2.48
CA GLN A 113 6.31 -14.23 2.78
C GLN A 113 6.92 -13.96 4.17
N ARG A 114 6.68 -12.76 4.72
CA ARG A 114 7.18 -12.33 6.03
C ARG A 114 6.30 -12.80 7.18
N LEU A 115 5.10 -13.33 6.91
CA LEU A 115 4.24 -13.89 7.94
C LEU A 115 4.92 -15.12 8.56
N PRO A 116 4.83 -15.30 9.89
CA PRO A 116 5.31 -16.52 10.53
C PRO A 116 4.68 -17.73 9.85
N LYS A 117 5.50 -18.62 9.32
CA LYS A 117 5.02 -19.95 8.93
C LYS A 117 4.60 -20.62 10.23
N ASN A 118 3.33 -21.02 10.35
CA ASN A 118 2.87 -21.80 11.49
C ASN A 118 3.85 -22.95 11.70
N VAL A 119 4.60 -22.92 12.80
CA VAL A 119 5.35 -24.08 13.25
C VAL A 119 4.27 -25.04 13.76
N SER A 120 4.02 -26.11 13.02
CA SER A 120 3.16 -27.19 13.50
C SER A 120 3.66 -27.62 14.89
N PRO A 121 2.79 -27.74 15.90
CA PRO A 121 3.21 -28.32 17.17
C PRO A 121 3.60 -29.78 16.89
N THR A 122 4.86 -30.10 17.18
CA THR A 122 5.39 -31.46 17.17
C THR A 122 4.79 -32.29 18.30
#